data_AF-A0A0S3KER5-F1
#
_entry.id   AF-A0A0S3KER5-F1
#
_cell.length_a   1.000
_cell.length_b   1.000
_cell.length_c   1.000
_cell.angle_alpha   90.00
_cell.angle_beta   90.00
_cell.angle_gamma   90.00
#
_symmetry.space_group_name_H-M   'P 1'
#
loop_
_entity.id
_entity.type
_entity.pdbx_description
1 polymer ?
#
loop_
_entity_poly.entity_id
_entity_poly.type
_entity_poly.pdbx_seq_one_letter_code
_entity_poly.pdbx_strand_id
1 'polypeptide(L)'
;MVAFIIYWAAILVCIAWGVLSLWFSIYYLSRKENGNLWAFAFFNVLAAIVLAIVLVIYKTWDFDITTYSSLIYTILASYGVLTVLQAILGREPKEAAKA
;
A
#
# COMPACT_ATOMS: atom_id res chain seq x y z
N MET A 1 -25.14 -2.48 -9.32
CA MET A 1 -24.96 -3.34 -8.12
C MET A 1 -23.56 -3.95 -8.06
N VAL A 2 -23.14 -4.79 -9.02
CA VAL A 2 -21.82 -5.45 -8.99
C VAL A 2 -20.64 -4.47 -9.03
N ALA A 3 -20.64 -3.52 -9.96
CA ALA A 3 -19.59 -2.50 -10.05
C ALA A 3 -19.46 -1.67 -8.76
N PHE A 4 -20.58 -1.31 -8.13
CA PHE A 4 -20.57 -0.61 -6.85
C PHE A 4 -19.87 -1.43 -5.76
N ILE A 5 -20.17 -2.72 -5.66
CA ILE A 5 -19.55 -3.63 -4.69
C ILE A 5 -18.05 -3.74 -4.96
N ILE A 6 -17.65 -3.94 -6.22
CA ILE A 6 -16.23 -4.07 -6.59
C ILE A 6 -15.45 -2.79 -6.25
N TYR A 7 -15.99 -1.62 -6.57
CA TYR A 7 -15.38 -0.32 -6.28
C TYR A 7 -15.10 -0.15 -4.78
N TRP A 8 -16.13 -0.34 -3.95
CA TRP A 8 -16.00 -0.17 -2.51
C TRP A 8 -15.20 -1.28 -1.85
N ALA A 9 -15.31 -2.52 -2.33
CA ALA A 9 -14.50 -3.63 -1.84
C ALA A 9 -13.02 -3.38 -2.09
N ALA A 10 -12.62 -2.91 -3.28
CA ALA A 10 -11.24 -2.57 -3.58
C ALA A 10 -10.69 -1.50 -2.62
N ILE A 11 -11.48 -0.44 -2.36
CA ILE A 11 -11.10 0.63 -1.43
C ILE A 11 -10.95 0.08 0.00
N LEU A 12 -11.93 -0.65 0.51
CA LEU A 12 -11.93 -1.16 1.88
C LEU A 12 -10.82 -2.18 2.11
N VAL A 13 -10.57 -3.07 1.15
CA VAL A 13 -9.46 -4.03 1.19
C VAL A 13 -8.12 -3.29 1.21
N CYS A 14 -7.95 -2.23 0.41
CA CYS A 14 -6.74 -1.43 0.45
C CYS A 14 -6.57 -0.69 1.80
N ILE A 15 -7.64 -0.15 2.36
CA ILE A 15 -7.57 0.48 3.69
C ILE A 15 -7.16 -0.56 4.75
N ALA A 16 -7.80 -1.73 4.76
CA ALA A 16 -7.48 -2.81 5.70
C ALA A 16 -6.01 -3.27 5.54
N TRP A 17 -5.56 -3.45 4.29
CA TRP A 17 -4.17 -3.77 4.00
C TRP A 17 -3.20 -2.69 4.50
N GLY A 18 -3.51 -1.41 4.27
CA GLY A 18 -2.66 -0.30 4.71
C GLY A 18 -2.50 -0.23 6.22
N VAL A 19 -3.59 -0.47 6.97
CA VAL A 19 -3.57 -0.56 8.43
C VAL A 19 -2.71 -1.73 8.90
N LEU A 20 -2.88 -2.92 8.32
CA LEU A 20 -2.08 -4.11 8.65
C LEU A 20 -0.59 -3.89 8.32
N SER A 21 -0.30 -3.35 7.15
CA SER A 21 1.06 -3.05 6.68
C SER A 21 1.76 -2.09 7.64
N LEU A 22 1.08 -1.01 8.07
CA LEU A 22 1.61 -0.08 9.07
C LEU A 22 1.81 -0.75 10.43
N TRP A 23 0.82 -1.51 10.92
CA TRP A 23 0.91 -2.20 12.20
C TRP A 23 2.10 -3.17 12.26
N PHE A 24 2.23 -4.03 11.25
CA PHE A 24 3.36 -4.96 11.16
C PHE A 24 4.69 -4.22 11.03
N SER A 25 4.72 -3.09 10.33
CA SER A 25 5.94 -2.27 10.24
C SER A 25 6.40 -1.80 11.62
N ILE A 26 5.49 -1.27 12.43
CA ILE A 26 5.77 -0.83 13.81
C ILE A 26 6.22 -2.03 14.65
N TYR A 27 5.54 -3.17 14.53
CA TYR A 27 5.86 -4.38 15.28
C TYR A 27 7.28 -4.88 14.98
N TYR A 28 7.66 -5.02 13.71
CA TYR A 28 8.99 -5.50 13.31
C TYR A 28 10.09 -4.51 13.72
N LEU A 29 9.85 -3.20 13.57
CA LEU A 29 10.78 -2.17 14.04
C LEU A 29 11.00 -2.24 15.55
N SER A 30 9.92 -2.45 16.32
CA SER A 30 10.01 -2.55 17.78
C SER A 30 10.85 -3.73 18.26
N ARG A 31 10.93 -4.80 17.45
CA ARG A 31 11.68 -6.03 17.72
C ARG A 31 13.06 -6.07 17.07
N LYS A 32 13.46 -5.02 16.34
CA LYS A 32 14.70 -4.96 15.54
C LYS A 32 14.78 -6.04 14.46
N GLU A 33 13.64 -6.51 13.97
CA GLU A 33 13.52 -7.52 12.90
C GLU A 33 13.27 -6.82 11.54
N ASN A 34 14.10 -5.83 11.23
CA ASN A 34 13.83 -4.85 10.17
C ASN A 34 13.88 -5.44 8.76
N GLY A 35 14.65 -6.52 8.53
CA GLY A 35 14.80 -7.12 7.20
C GLY A 35 13.48 -7.54 6.54
N ASN A 36 12.45 -7.82 7.36
CA ASN A 36 11.12 -8.21 6.88
C ASN A 36 10.30 -7.04 6.30
N LEU A 37 10.70 -5.78 6.56
CA LEU A 37 9.97 -4.59 6.09
C LEU A 37 9.95 -4.46 4.57
N TRP A 38 10.95 -5.01 3.87
CA TRP A 38 10.99 -5.01 2.41
C TRP A 38 9.78 -5.74 1.80
N ALA A 39 9.28 -6.82 2.43
CA ALA A 39 8.12 -7.54 1.94
C ALA A 39 6.87 -6.65 1.97
N PHE A 40 6.67 -5.88 3.05
CA PHE A 40 5.55 -4.93 3.15
C PHE A 40 5.66 -3.80 2.13
N ALA A 41 6.89 -3.31 1.87
CA ALA A 41 7.13 -2.32 0.82
C ALA A 41 6.70 -2.86 -0.55
N PHE A 42 7.10 -4.09 -0.87
CA PHE A 42 6.72 -4.74 -2.13
C PHE A 42 5.20 -4.91 -2.27
N PHE A 43 4.52 -5.41 -1.23
CA PHE A 43 3.07 -5.58 -1.26
C PHE A 43 2.31 -4.25 -1.30
N ASN A 44 2.82 -3.19 -0.68
CA ASN A 44 2.25 -1.84 -0.79
C ASN A 44 2.31 -1.32 -2.23
N VAL A 45 3.40 -1.57 -2.96
CA VAL A 45 3.49 -1.23 -4.39
C VAL A 45 2.46 -2.01 -5.21
N LEU A 46 2.34 -3.32 -4.99
CA LEU A 46 1.32 -4.14 -5.68
C LEU A 46 -0.10 -3.65 -5.40
N ALA A 47 -0.42 -3.36 -4.14
CA ALA A 47 -1.71 -2.83 -3.74
C ALA A 47 -1.98 -1.45 -4.40
N ALA A 48 -0.96 -0.59 -4.49
CA ALA A 48 -1.06 0.69 -5.18
C ALA A 48 -1.34 0.53 -6.69
N ILE A 49 -0.66 -0.41 -7.36
CA ILE A 49 -0.88 -0.69 -8.78
C ILE A 49 -2.32 -1.18 -9.00
N VAL A 50 -2.80 -2.12 -8.19
CA VAL A 50 -4.17 -2.64 -8.29
C VAL A 50 -5.19 -1.51 -8.10
N LEU A 51 -5.01 -0.68 -7.08
CA LEU A 51 -5.92 0.44 -6.82
C LEU A 51 -5.86 1.51 -7.93
N ALA A 52 -4.70 1.74 -8.53
CA ALA A 52 -4.55 2.65 -9.66
C ALA A 52 -5.27 2.12 -10.91
N ILE A 53 -5.21 0.80 -11.17
CA ILE A 53 -5.98 0.17 -12.26
C ILE A 53 -7.48 0.34 -12.01
N VAL A 54 -7.94 0.09 -10.78
CA VAL A 54 -9.36 0.33 -10.40
C VAL A 54 -9.73 1.78 -10.68
N LEU A 55 -8.92 2.75 -10.27
CA LEU A 55 -9.19 4.17 -10.53
C LEU A 55 -9.34 4.46 -12.03
N VAL A 56 -8.44 3.93 -12.87
CA VAL A 56 -8.49 4.13 -14.32
C VAL A 56 -9.77 3.55 -14.90
N ILE A 57 -10.10 2.29 -14.56
CA ILE A 57 -11.31 1.61 -15.06
C ILE A 57 -12.58 2.42 -14.72
N TYR A 58 -12.73 2.85 -13.48
CA TYR A 58 -13.92 3.59 -13.03
C TYR A 58 -13.96 5.05 -13.50
N LYS A 59 -12.82 5.62 -13.92
CA LYS A 59 -12.79 6.92 -14.60
C LYS A 59 -13.09 6.84 -16.08
N THR A 60 -12.70 5.76 -16.74
CA THR A 60 -12.82 5.60 -18.19
C THR A 60 -14.19 5.08 -18.61
N TRP A 61 -14.81 4.22 -17.82
CA TRP A 61 -16.11 3.64 -18.14
C TRP A 61 -17.20 4.19 -17.23
N ASP A 62 -18.38 4.41 -17.81
CA ASP A 62 -19.54 4.88 -17.08
C ASP A 62 -20.25 3.70 -16.41
N PHE A 63 -20.11 3.63 -15.08
CA PHE A 63 -20.74 2.63 -14.23
C PHE A 63 -21.87 3.20 -13.38
N ASP A 64 -22.23 4.48 -13.56
CA ASP A 64 -23.21 5.19 -12.72
C ASP A 64 -22.84 5.15 -11.22
N ILE A 65 -21.55 5.36 -10.90
CA ILE A 65 -21.01 5.35 -9.53
C ILE A 65 -20.27 6.67 -9.26
N THR A 66 -20.59 7.29 -8.13
CA THR A 66 -19.84 8.45 -7.62
C THR A 66 -18.41 8.05 -7.29
N THR A 67 -17.48 8.41 -8.19
CA THR A 67 -16.07 8.08 -8.02
C THR A 67 -15.38 9.07 -7.07
N TYR A 68 -15.06 8.61 -5.87
CA TYR A 68 -14.29 9.36 -4.85
C TYR A 68 -12.78 9.32 -5.14
N SER A 69 -12.37 9.99 -6.23
CA SER A 69 -10.97 10.01 -6.68
C SER A 69 -10.01 10.54 -5.60
N SER A 70 -10.43 11.50 -4.77
CA SER A 70 -9.61 12.05 -3.67
C SER A 70 -9.27 11.02 -2.61
N LEU A 71 -10.20 10.13 -2.26
CA LEU A 71 -9.95 9.03 -1.32
C LEU A 71 -8.95 8.05 -1.91
N ILE A 72 -9.14 7.66 -3.17
CA ILE A 72 -8.21 6.75 -3.85
C ILE A 72 -6.81 7.36 -3.94
N TYR A 73 -6.70 8.63 -4.34
CA TYR A 73 -5.40 9.32 -4.39
C TYR A 73 -4.74 9.42 -3.02
N THR A 74 -5.52 9.62 -1.94
CA THR A 74 -5.00 9.61 -0.57
C THR A 74 -4.40 8.26 -0.19
N ILE A 75 -5.07 7.14 -0.55
CA ILE A 75 -4.57 5.79 -0.30
C ILE A 75 -3.31 5.51 -1.14
N LEU A 76 -3.29 5.91 -2.41
CA LEU A 76 -2.10 5.77 -3.26
C LEU A 76 -0.90 6.54 -2.69
N ALA A 77 -1.12 7.77 -2.24
CA ALA A 77 -0.09 8.58 -1.61
C ALA A 77 0.42 7.94 -0.31
N SER A 78 -0.47 7.40 0.53
CA SER A 78 -0.07 6.75 1.78
C SER A 78 0.75 5.48 1.51
N TYR A 79 0.39 4.68 0.50
CA TYR A 79 1.21 3.54 0.07
C TYR A 79 2.57 3.95 -0.47
N GLY A 80 2.65 5.04 -1.23
CA GLY A 80 3.93 5.59 -1.68
C GLY A 80 4.84 5.93 -0.50
N VAL A 81 4.30 6.65 0.50
CA VAL A 81 5.05 7.00 1.73
C VAL A 81 5.46 5.76 2.50
N LEU A 82 4.53 4.83 2.77
CA LEU A 82 4.82 3.60 3.51
C LEU A 82 5.89 2.76 2.81
N THR A 83 5.80 2.60 1.49
CA THR A 83 6.78 1.87 0.70
C THR A 83 8.18 2.47 0.86
N VAL A 84 8.31 3.79 0.71
CA VAL A 84 9.60 4.48 0.85
C VAL A 84 10.17 4.29 2.25
N LEU A 85 9.34 4.50 3.29
CA LEU A 85 9.76 4.31 4.67
C LEU A 85 10.19 2.87 4.95
N GLN A 86 9.41 1.89 4.54
CA GLN A 86 9.71 0.47 4.74
C GLN A 86 10.96 0.04 3.96
N ALA A 87 11.19 0.57 2.76
CA ALA A 87 12.40 0.29 1.98
C ALA A 87 13.66 0.89 2.63
N ILE A 88 13.56 2.09 3.23
CA ILE A 88 14.67 2.72 3.94
C ILE A 88 14.95 1.99 5.26
N LEU A 89 13.89 1.76 6.06
CA LEU A 89 14.01 1.18 7.39
C LEU A 89 14.29 -0.33 7.34
N GLY A 90 13.91 -1.00 6.26
CA GLY A 90 14.15 -2.42 6.03
C GLY A 90 15.53 -2.76 5.49
N ARG A 91 16.34 -1.75 5.15
CA ARG A 91 17.77 -1.99 4.85
C ARG A 91 18.48 -2.35 6.14
N GLU A 92 19.03 -3.55 6.20
CA GLU A 92 20.01 -3.89 7.22
C GLU A 92 21.30 -3.07 6.99
N PRO A 93 21.98 -2.61 8.05
CA PRO A 93 23.29 -2.01 7.91
C PRO A 93 24.22 -3.03 7.27
N LYS A 94 24.81 -2.68 6.13
CA LYS A 94 25.85 -3.49 5.51
C LYS A 94 27.00 -3.56 6.51
N GLU A 95 27.30 -4.72 7.09
CA GLU A 95 28.48 -4.84 7.94
C GLU A 95 29.68 -4.34 7.14
N ALA A 96 30.39 -3.35 7.69
CA ALA A 96 31.63 -2.89 7.11
C ALA A 96 32.53 -4.12 6.95
N ALA A 97 32.98 -4.39 5.73
CA ALA A 97 33.93 -5.47 5.48
C ALA A 97 35.07 -5.29 6.47
N LYS A 98 35.20 -6.23 7.43
CA LYS A 98 36.32 -6.23 8.36
C LYS A 98 37.58 -6.39 7.51
N ALA A 99 38.31 -5.28 7.35
CA ALA A 99 39.61 -5.24 6.71
C ALA A 99 40.67 -5.83 7.64
#